data_AF-A0A519YAH1-F1
#
_entry.id   AF-A0A519YAH1-F1
#
_cell.length_a   1.000
_cell.length_b   1.000
_cell.length_c   1.000
_cell.angle_alpha   90.00
_cell.angle_beta   90.00
_cell.angle_gamma   90.00
#
_symmetry.space_group_name_H-M   'P 1'
#
loop_
_entity.id
_entity.type
_entity.pdbx_description
1 polymer ?
#
loop_
_entity_poly.entity_id
_entity_poly.type
_entity_poly.pdbx_seq_one_letter_code
_entity_poly.pdbx_strand_id
1 'polypeptide(L)'
;GAAYMPSKAALNAYTIMLAYELRDTPFKVNAVDPGYTATDFNHHSGPGTVADAAARVVKAALLGPDGPTSQFFSDDNAPETGISPW
;
A
#
# COMPACT_ATOMS: atom_id res chain seq x y z
N GLY A 1 2.61 15.76 -11.39
CA GLY A 1 2.21 16.35 -10.10
C GLY A 1 0.72 16.37 -9.90
N ALA A 2 -0.02 17.12 -10.73
CA ALA A 2 -1.44 17.41 -10.47
C ALA A 2 -2.41 16.21 -10.54
N ALA A 3 -2.17 15.20 -11.38
CA ALA A 3 -3.07 14.04 -11.51
C ALA A 3 -2.67 12.86 -10.60
N TYR A 4 -1.38 12.70 -10.33
CA TYR A 4 -0.86 11.54 -9.57
C TYR A 4 -1.40 11.55 -8.13
N MET A 5 -1.19 12.64 -7.39
CA MET A 5 -1.61 12.75 -6.00
C MET A 5 -3.13 12.55 -5.81
N PRO A 6 -4.04 13.21 -6.56
CA PRO A 6 -5.47 12.94 -6.40
C PRO A 6 -5.86 11.53 -6.85
N SER A 7 -5.20 10.94 -7.85
CA SER A 7 -5.47 9.55 -8.23
C SER A 7 -5.14 8.56 -7.11
N LYS A 8 -4.04 8.79 -6.37
CA LYS A 8 -3.64 7.97 -5.23
C LYS A 8 -4.51 8.23 -3.99
N ALA A 9 -4.92 9.47 -3.76
CA ALA A 9 -5.91 9.78 -2.73
C ALA A 9 -7.26 9.09 -3.01
N ALA A 10 -7.72 9.07 -4.27
CA ALA A 10 -8.93 8.35 -4.67
C ALA A 10 -8.79 6.84 -4.51
N LEU A 11 -7.62 6.26 -4.85
CA LEU A 11 -7.32 4.84 -4.61
C LEU A 11 -7.38 4.49 -3.11
N ASN A 12 -6.83 5.35 -2.25
CA ASN A 12 -6.88 5.19 -0.80
C ASN A 12 -8.34 5.19 -0.29
N ALA A 13 -9.14 6.18 -0.70
CA ALA A 13 -10.56 6.23 -0.35
C ALA A 13 -11.33 5.00 -0.85
N TYR A 14 -11.07 4.54 -2.08
CA TYR A 14 -11.69 3.34 -2.63
C TYR A 14 -11.32 2.08 -1.84
N THR A 15 -10.06 1.97 -1.38
CA THR A 15 -9.59 0.86 -0.54
C THR A 15 -10.39 0.77 0.76
N ILE A 16 -10.60 1.89 1.45
CA ILE A 16 -11.40 1.95 2.69
C ILE A 16 -12.84 1.50 2.41
N MET A 17 -13.47 2.06 1.37
CA MET A 17 -14.85 1.73 1.04
C MET A 17 -15.01 0.26 0.66
N LEU A 18 -14.11 -0.26 -0.18
CA LEU A 18 -14.16 -1.67 -0.58
C LEU A 18 -13.92 -2.61 0.60
N ALA A 19 -13.02 -2.26 1.52
CA ALA A 19 -12.82 -3.02 2.76
C ALA A 19 -14.10 -3.04 3.63
N TYR A 20 -14.80 -1.90 3.71
CA TYR A 20 -16.07 -1.81 4.43
C TYR A 20 -17.18 -2.64 3.79
N GLU A 21 -17.32 -2.59 2.46
CA GLU A 21 -18.31 -3.38 1.71
C GLU A 21 -18.06 -4.89 1.85
N LEU A 22 -16.80 -5.32 1.89
CA LEU A 22 -16.41 -6.74 1.98
C LEU A 22 -16.20 -7.23 3.42
N ARG A 23 -16.55 -6.44 4.44
CA ARG A 23 -16.24 -6.74 5.85
C ARG A 23 -16.80 -8.06 6.37
N ASP A 24 -17.89 -8.56 5.78
CA ASP A 24 -18.54 -9.82 6.17
C ASP A 24 -18.03 -11.02 5.34
N THR A 25 -16.92 -10.84 4.62
CA THR A 25 -16.29 -11.86 3.76
C THR A 25 -14.84 -12.14 4.21
N PRO A 26 -14.19 -13.21 3.72
CA PRO A 26 -12.79 -13.46 4.06
C PRO A 26 -11.78 -12.55 3.34
N PHE A 27 -12.21 -11.62 2.48
CA PHE A 27 -11.29 -10.76 1.73
C PHE A 27 -10.58 -9.75 2.63
N LYS A 28 -9.28 -9.56 2.36
CA LYS A 28 -8.46 -8.48 2.93
C LYS A 28 -8.18 -7.44 1.86
N VAL A 29 -8.49 -6.19 2.16
CA VAL A 29 -8.34 -5.07 1.22
C VAL A 29 -7.51 -4.00 1.88
N ASN A 30 -6.31 -3.74 1.36
CA ASN A 30 -5.34 -2.81 1.92
C ASN A 30 -4.62 -2.06 0.80
N ALA A 31 -4.09 -0.88 1.12
CA ALA A 31 -3.21 -0.12 0.23
C ALA A 31 -1.75 -0.35 0.65
N VAL A 32 -0.86 -0.39 -0.33
CA VAL A 32 0.58 -0.57 -0.10
C VAL A 32 1.35 0.51 -0.85
N ASP A 33 2.21 1.21 -0.13
CA ASP A 33 3.25 2.04 -0.69
C ASP A 33 4.52 1.21 -0.88
N PRO A 34 5.00 1.02 -2.13
CA PRO A 34 6.25 0.31 -2.38
C PRO A 34 7.49 1.11 -1.97
N GLY A 35 7.35 2.40 -1.62
CA GLY A 35 8.46 3.31 -1.35
C GLY A 35 9.13 3.84 -2.62
N TYR A 36 10.05 4.80 -2.45
CA TYR A 36 10.73 5.43 -3.58
C TYR A 36 11.75 4.49 -4.25
N THR A 37 11.29 3.84 -5.33
CA THR A 37 11.96 2.69 -5.96
C THR A 37 12.54 3.01 -7.32
N ALA A 38 13.77 2.56 -7.59
CA ALA A 38 14.46 2.71 -8.88
C ALA A 38 13.80 1.90 -10.02
N THR A 39 12.76 2.46 -10.62
CA THR A 39 11.98 1.90 -11.74
C THR A 39 11.97 2.87 -12.92
N ASP A 40 11.50 2.43 -14.10
CA ASP A 40 11.29 3.30 -15.26
C ASP A 40 10.40 4.52 -14.94
N PHE A 41 9.37 4.32 -14.10
CA PHE A 41 8.47 5.39 -13.64
C PHE A 41 9.21 6.49 -12.87
N ASN A 42 10.28 6.12 -12.17
CA ASN A 42 11.14 7.02 -11.42
C ASN A 42 12.49 7.28 -12.14
N HIS A 43 12.59 6.99 -13.45
CA HIS A 43 13.84 7.13 -14.21
C HIS A 43 15.05 6.44 -13.56
N HIS A 44 14.84 5.25 -12.99
CA HIS A 44 15.81 4.48 -12.22
C HIS A 44 16.44 5.23 -11.03
N SER A 45 15.72 6.19 -10.46
CA SER A 45 16.12 6.93 -9.25
C SER A 45 15.34 6.50 -8.01
N GLY A 46 15.89 6.80 -6.85
CA GLY A 46 15.35 6.42 -5.54
C GLY A 46 16.23 5.39 -4.81
N PRO A 47 16.18 5.37 -3.46
CA PRO A 47 17.03 4.50 -2.67
C PRO A 47 16.59 3.02 -2.65
N GLY A 48 15.32 2.72 -2.99
CA GLY A 48 14.79 1.36 -2.95
C GLY A 48 15.02 0.55 -4.24
N THR A 49 15.15 -0.77 -4.09
CA THR A 49 15.22 -1.70 -5.24
C THR A 49 13.84 -2.28 -5.58
N VAL A 50 13.69 -2.78 -6.82
CA VAL A 50 12.46 -3.48 -7.25
C VAL A 50 12.15 -4.68 -6.35
N ALA A 51 13.18 -5.39 -5.88
CA ALA A 51 13.00 -6.53 -4.99
C ALA A 51 12.43 -6.10 -3.62
N ASP A 52 12.90 -4.97 -3.06
CA ASP A 52 12.39 -4.43 -1.80
C ASP A 52 10.92 -4.00 -1.93
N ALA A 53 10.59 -3.28 -3.00
CA ALA A 53 9.22 -2.88 -3.32
C ALA A 53 8.29 -4.09 -3.48
N ALA A 54 8.73 -5.10 -4.22
CA ALA A 54 7.98 -6.34 -4.41
C ALA A 54 7.76 -7.07 -3.09
N ALA A 55 8.77 -7.16 -2.23
CA ALA A 55 8.64 -7.81 -0.92
C ALA A 55 7.55 -7.16 -0.05
N ARG A 56 7.43 -5.83 -0.07
CA ARG A 56 6.36 -5.09 0.63
C ARG A 56 4.97 -5.48 0.14
N VAL A 57 4.78 -5.48 -1.19
CA VAL A 57 3.51 -5.84 -1.82
C VAL A 57 3.16 -7.31 -1.56
N VAL A 58 4.12 -8.22 -1.72
CA VAL A 58 3.93 -9.66 -1.47
C VAL A 58 3.56 -9.92 -0.01
N LYS A 59 4.19 -9.24 0.95
CA LYS A 59 3.85 -9.37 2.37
C LYS A 59 2.38 -9.04 2.64
N ALA A 60 1.84 -7.98 2.04
CA ALA A 60 0.43 -7.63 2.18
C ALA A 60 -0.51 -8.60 1.43
N ALA A 61 -0.09 -9.10 0.27
CA ALA A 61 -0.87 -10.07 -0.51
C ALA A 61 -0.98 -11.44 0.16
N LEU A 62 -0.01 -11.80 1.01
CA LEU A 62 0.05 -13.07 1.74
C LEU A 62 -0.58 -12.99 3.15
N LEU A 63 -1.31 -11.92 3.47
CA LEU A 63 -2.00 -11.81 4.75
C LEU A 63 -2.99 -12.97 4.94
N GLY A 64 -2.90 -13.61 6.11
CA GLY A 64 -3.80 -14.70 6.48
C GLY A 64 -5.20 -14.21 6.88
N PRO A 65 -6.10 -15.14 7.26
CA PRO A 65 -7.47 -14.83 7.70
C PRO A 65 -7.54 -13.85 8.87
N ASP A 66 -6.56 -13.88 9.78
CA ASP A 66 -6.47 -12.96 10.93
C ASP A 66 -5.70 -11.67 10.60
N GLY A 67 -5.28 -11.51 9.33
CA GLY A 67 -4.59 -10.33 8.86
C GLY A 67 -5.48 -9.08 8.85
N PRO A 68 -4.87 -7.89 8.93
CA PRO A 68 -5.61 -6.64 8.92
C PRO A 68 -6.27 -6.37 7.55
N THR A 69 -7.33 -5.58 7.58
CA THR A 69 -8.02 -5.04 6.40
C THR A 69 -8.25 -3.54 6.62
N SER A 70 -8.43 -2.77 5.56
CA SER A 70 -8.58 -1.30 5.59
C SER A 70 -7.34 -0.52 6.07
N GLN A 71 -6.14 -1.07 5.91
CA GLN A 71 -4.88 -0.42 6.30
C GLN A 71 -4.10 0.15 5.12
N PHE A 72 -3.22 1.11 5.43
CA PHE A 72 -2.20 1.63 4.52
C PHE A 72 -0.81 1.21 5.00
N PHE A 73 -0.15 0.33 4.24
CA PHE A 73 1.21 -0.11 4.54
C PHE A 73 2.23 0.82 3.89
N SER A 74 2.99 1.57 4.70
CA SER A 74 4.04 2.47 4.27
C SER A 74 5.03 2.68 5.42
N ASP A 75 6.31 2.89 5.08
CA ASP A 75 7.38 3.18 6.04
C ASP A 75 7.57 4.68 6.29
N ASP A 76 6.90 5.55 5.52
CA ASP A 76 7.17 6.99 5.53
C ASP A 76 6.78 7.66 6.86
N ASN A 77 5.69 7.21 7.49
CA ASN A 77 5.13 7.85 8.69
C ASN A 77 5.16 6.98 9.95
N ALA A 78 5.31 5.67 9.81
CA ALA A 78 5.24 4.73 10.93
C ALA A 78 6.18 3.52 10.73
N PRO A 79 7.50 3.73 10.68
CA PRO A 79 8.46 2.67 10.34
C PRO A 79 8.47 1.50 11.35
N GLU A 80 8.01 1.73 12.58
CA GLU A 80 7.98 0.69 13.62
C GLU A 80 6.85 -0.33 13.40
N THR A 81 5.70 0.12 12.90
CA THR A 81 4.53 -0.74 12.66
C THR A 81 4.39 -1.12 11.19
N GLY A 82 4.97 -0.33 10.28
CA GLY A 82 4.77 -0.43 8.84
C GLY A 82 3.34 -0.10 8.39
N ILE A 83 2.51 0.46 9.29
CA ILE A 83 1.12 0.85 9.03
C ILE A 83 1.02 2.36 9.26
N SER A 84 0.88 3.11 8.17
CA SER A 84 0.69 4.54 8.21
C SER A 84 -0.78 4.86 8.48
N PRO A 85 -1.09 5.94 9.23
CA PRO A 85 -2.42 6.52 9.20
C PRO A 85 -2.76 6.99 7.77
N TRP A 86 -4.07 7.04 7.48
CA TRP A 86 -4.61 7.62 6.25
C TRP A 86 -4.51 9.14 6.24
#